data_AF-A0A8H4PFA1-F1
#
_entry.id   AF-A0A8H4PFA1-F1
#
_cell.length_a   1.000
_cell.length_b   1.000
_cell.length_c   1.000
_cell.angle_alpha   90.00
_cell.angle_beta   90.00
_cell.angle_gamma   90.00
#
_symmetry.space_group_name_H-M   'P 1'
#
loop_
_entity.id
_entity.type
_entity.pdbx_description
1 polymer ?
#
loop_
_entity_poly.entity_id
_entity_poly.type
_entity_poly.pdbx_seq_one_letter_code
_entity_poly.pdbx_strand_id
1 'polypeptide(L)'
;MCFIIGAAAFVLAFPTFAGSMSGYTTFNDAYVWDGDGYQPFSKAKPIVYKIHNGKRIGLEDDEYHVPFVNGSGSGGPMLKVSGDQYLPGQWCSSWKSDSVKDDCKFQRAVSDYVQRYGFSSSWNETEKLLKDTKWNSTRLLDKEPLKVSGFYIPDHLRFYYNWTDTFKDSAGNGSKASNKELQDKEQFTYDINGQLYNLAKLKKFGSCQPIGEASKITA
;
A
#
# COMPACT_ATOMS: atom_id res chain seq x y z
N MET A 1 -5.79 51.27 -34.08
CA MET A 1 -7.08 50.66 -33.68
C MET A 1 -7.33 49.31 -34.35
N CYS A 2 -7.03 49.15 -35.66
CA CYS A 2 -7.18 47.89 -36.38
C CYS A 2 -6.39 46.71 -35.78
N PHE A 3 -5.21 46.98 -35.20
CA PHE A 3 -4.38 45.95 -34.56
C PHE A 3 -5.05 45.34 -33.31
N ILE A 4 -5.72 46.16 -32.50
CA ILE A 4 -6.40 45.68 -31.28
C ILE A 4 -7.61 44.81 -31.66
N ILE A 5 -8.34 45.21 -32.70
CA ILE A 5 -9.48 44.43 -33.23
C ILE A 5 -8.99 43.10 -33.82
N GLY A 6 -7.88 43.11 -34.57
CA GLY A 6 -7.27 41.90 -35.11
C GLY A 6 -6.77 40.95 -34.03
N ALA A 7 -6.11 41.48 -33.00
CA ALA A 7 -5.65 40.68 -31.86
C ALA A 7 -6.82 40.08 -31.07
N ALA A 8 -7.89 40.85 -30.83
CA ALA A 8 -9.09 40.34 -30.15
C ALA A 8 -9.80 39.25 -30.96
N ALA A 9 -9.92 39.41 -32.28
CA ALA A 9 -10.49 38.39 -33.16
C ALA A 9 -9.63 37.12 -33.19
N PHE A 10 -8.30 37.25 -33.17
CA PHE A 10 -7.37 36.12 -33.12
C PHE A 10 -7.49 35.32 -31.81
N VAL A 11 -7.59 36.00 -30.66
CA VAL A 11 -7.78 35.35 -29.35
C VAL A 11 -9.13 34.62 -29.29
N LEU A 12 -10.19 35.19 -29.87
CA LEU A 12 -11.52 34.56 -29.92
C LEU A 12 -11.59 33.39 -30.92
N ALA A 13 -10.88 33.47 -32.04
CA ALA A 13 -10.82 32.40 -33.04
C ALA A 13 -9.89 31.25 -32.62
N PHE A 14 -8.87 31.55 -31.83
CA PHE A 14 -7.86 30.60 -31.35
C PHE A 14 -7.71 30.64 -29.83
N PRO A 15 -8.77 30.35 -29.06
CA PRO A 15 -8.73 30.39 -27.60
C PRO A 15 -7.69 29.42 -27.02
N THR A 16 -7.41 28.33 -27.74
CA THR A 16 -6.38 27.34 -27.41
C THR A 16 -4.95 27.87 -27.50
N PHE A 17 -4.65 28.77 -28.44
CA PHE A 17 -3.32 29.40 -28.54
C PHE A 17 -3.08 30.41 -27.42
N ALA A 18 -4.11 31.20 -27.08
CA ALA A 18 -4.04 32.08 -25.92
C ALA A 18 -3.92 31.29 -24.61
N GLY A 19 -4.65 30.17 -24.50
CA GLY A 19 -4.56 29.25 -23.36
C GLY A 19 -3.20 28.57 -23.23
N SER A 20 -2.58 28.13 -24.33
CA SER A 20 -1.26 27.47 -24.28
C SER A 20 -0.12 28.44 -23.96
N MET A 21 -0.23 29.71 -24.33
CA MET A 21 0.73 30.75 -23.98
C MET A 21 0.63 31.22 -22.51
N SER A 22 -0.48 30.92 -21.83
CA SER A 22 -0.67 31.29 -20.41
C SER A 22 0.14 30.43 -19.44
N GLY A 23 0.94 29.48 -19.93
CA GLY A 23 2.00 28.84 -19.13
C GLY A 23 1.49 28.03 -17.94
N TYR A 24 0.24 27.57 -17.94
CA TYR A 24 -0.19 26.55 -16.98
C TYR A 24 0.56 25.24 -17.29
N THR A 25 1.75 25.08 -16.72
CA THR A 25 2.27 23.75 -16.45
C THR A 25 1.33 23.14 -15.43
N THR A 26 0.37 22.34 -15.91
CA THR A 26 -0.52 21.59 -15.03
C THR A 26 0.35 20.58 -14.27
N PHE A 27 0.84 20.96 -13.08
CA PHE A 27 1.33 20.01 -12.10
C PHE A 27 0.12 19.20 -11.62
N ASN A 28 -0.28 18.22 -12.44
CA ASN A 28 -1.38 17.29 -12.19
C ASN A 28 -0.90 16.19 -11.24
N ASP A 29 -0.35 16.59 -10.09
CA ASP A 29 -0.03 15.64 -9.04
C ASP A 29 -1.31 15.26 -8.30
N ALA A 30 -1.43 13.99 -7.94
CA ALA A 30 -2.56 13.51 -7.17
C ALA A 30 -2.33 13.81 -5.68
N TYR A 31 -3.33 14.38 -5.02
CA TYR A 31 -3.34 14.68 -3.60
C TYR A 31 -4.56 14.04 -2.93
N VAL A 32 -4.45 13.78 -1.63
CA VAL A 32 -5.52 13.26 -0.79
C VAL A 32 -5.65 14.14 0.43
N TRP A 33 -6.88 14.54 0.76
CA TRP A 33 -7.17 15.30 1.96
C TRP A 33 -7.16 14.40 3.21
N ASP A 34 -6.36 14.76 4.21
CA ASP A 34 -6.21 14.04 5.49
C ASP A 34 -6.90 14.66 6.70
N GLY A 35 -7.65 15.74 6.48
CA GLY A 35 -8.28 16.50 7.56
C GLY A 35 -7.46 17.72 7.96
N ASP A 36 -6.13 17.59 7.93
CA ASP A 36 -5.19 18.64 8.31
C ASP A 36 -4.58 19.33 7.07
N GLY A 37 -4.60 18.68 5.91
CA GLY A 37 -4.16 19.24 4.65
C GLY A 37 -4.24 18.28 3.46
N TYR A 38 -3.70 18.73 2.32
CA TYR A 38 -3.54 17.89 1.13
C TYR A 38 -2.18 17.20 1.13
N GLN A 39 -2.19 15.87 1.24
CA GLN A 39 -0.99 15.06 1.15
C GLN A 39 -0.79 14.53 -0.27
N PRO A 40 0.44 14.57 -0.81
CA PRO A 40 0.70 14.00 -2.12
C PRO A 40 0.52 12.49 -2.09
N PHE A 41 -0.24 11.95 -3.04
CA PHE A 41 -0.49 10.52 -3.18
C PHE A 41 0.79 9.73 -3.48
N SER A 42 1.85 10.39 -3.97
CA SER A 42 3.17 9.76 -4.13
C SER A 42 3.79 9.26 -2.82
N LYS A 43 3.32 9.75 -1.66
CA LYS A 43 3.69 9.23 -0.33
C LYS A 43 2.84 8.05 0.13
N ALA A 44 1.76 7.72 -0.59
CA ALA A 44 0.85 6.64 -0.21
C ALA A 44 1.57 5.30 -0.21
N LYS A 45 1.44 4.55 0.89
CA LYS A 45 2.00 3.22 1.05
C LYS A 45 0.85 2.22 1.06
N PRO A 46 0.71 1.36 0.05
CA PRO A 46 -0.28 0.28 0.08
C PRO A 46 -0.01 -0.63 1.27
N ILE A 47 -1.04 -1.13 1.93
CA ILE A 47 -0.92 -2.01 3.10
C ILE A 47 -1.29 -3.44 2.70
N VAL A 48 -0.56 -4.41 3.24
CA VAL A 48 -0.71 -5.84 2.90
C VAL A 48 -1.27 -6.64 4.06
N TYR A 49 -0.79 -6.37 5.27
CA TYR A 49 -1.25 -7.06 6.47
C TYR A 49 -1.57 -6.07 7.57
N LYS A 50 -2.43 -6.49 8.47
CA LYS A 50 -2.66 -5.84 9.76
C LYS A 50 -2.36 -6.84 10.87
N ILE A 51 -1.47 -6.46 11.78
CA ILE A 51 -1.17 -7.23 12.98
C ILE A 51 -1.96 -6.59 14.12
N HIS A 52 -2.71 -7.38 14.88
CA HIS A 52 -3.60 -6.88 15.94
C HIS A 52 -3.03 -7.03 17.36
N ASN A 53 -1.93 -7.77 17.52
CA ASN A 53 -1.25 -7.97 18.80
C ASN A 53 0.28 -7.90 18.64
N GLY A 54 0.75 -6.82 17.98
CA GLY A 54 2.13 -6.57 17.58
C GLY A 54 3.14 -6.46 18.73
N LYS A 55 2.75 -6.00 19.92
CA LYS A 55 3.64 -5.94 21.09
C LYS A 55 4.30 -7.27 21.43
N ARG A 56 3.61 -8.37 21.12
CA ARG A 56 4.10 -9.74 21.34
C ARG A 56 5.28 -10.13 20.46
N ILE A 57 5.54 -9.37 19.40
CA ILE A 57 6.70 -9.54 18.52
C ILE A 57 7.69 -8.37 18.61
N GLY A 58 7.50 -7.47 19.60
CA GLY A 58 8.40 -6.34 19.86
C GLY A 58 8.08 -5.07 19.09
N LEU A 59 6.86 -4.94 18.56
CA LEU A 59 6.36 -3.66 18.04
C LEU A 59 5.92 -2.77 19.19
N GLU A 60 5.92 -1.45 18.97
CA GLU A 60 5.48 -0.47 19.96
C GLU A 60 3.98 -0.58 20.21
N ASP A 61 3.21 -0.78 19.14
CA ASP A 61 1.75 -0.87 19.17
C ASP A 61 1.22 -2.29 18.96
N ASP A 62 0.02 -2.52 19.48
CA ASP A 62 -0.71 -3.76 19.23
C ASP A 62 -1.21 -3.81 17.78
N GLU A 63 -1.71 -2.68 17.28
CA GLU A 63 -2.19 -2.54 15.91
C GLU A 63 -1.07 -1.99 15.03
N TYR A 64 -0.61 -2.80 14.07
CA TYR A 64 0.45 -2.41 13.15
C TYR A 64 0.09 -2.76 11.71
N HIS A 65 0.13 -1.75 10.84
CA HIS A 65 -0.10 -1.90 9.42
C HIS A 65 1.21 -2.20 8.71
N VAL A 66 1.28 -3.34 8.04
CA VAL A 66 2.45 -3.79 7.31
C VAL A 66 2.38 -3.25 5.89
N PRO A 67 3.21 -2.27 5.50
CA PRO A 67 3.18 -1.71 4.16
C PRO A 67 3.67 -2.73 3.13
N PHE A 68 3.23 -2.55 1.88
CA PHE A 68 3.79 -3.18 0.70
C PHE A 68 5.11 -2.49 0.38
N VAL A 69 6.22 -3.15 0.68
CA VAL A 69 7.55 -2.55 0.59
C VAL A 69 8.09 -2.65 -0.84
N ASN A 70 8.67 -1.53 -1.31
CA ASN A 70 9.44 -1.51 -2.55
C ASN A 70 10.82 -2.15 -2.34
N GLY A 71 11.16 -3.12 -3.19
CA GLY A 71 12.42 -3.87 -3.11
C GLY A 71 13.68 -3.07 -3.44
N SER A 72 13.59 -1.88 -4.05
CA SER A 72 14.73 -1.00 -4.27
C SER A 72 14.71 0.22 -3.36
N GLY A 73 15.91 0.71 -3.01
CA GLY A 73 16.15 1.85 -2.14
C GLY A 73 15.37 3.11 -2.52
N SER A 74 15.14 3.29 -3.81
CA SER A 74 14.41 4.39 -4.43
C SER A 74 12.91 4.13 -4.42
N GLY A 75 12.11 5.07 -3.90
CA GLY A 75 10.66 5.10 -4.06
C GLY A 75 10.27 5.14 -5.53
N GLY A 76 10.32 3.99 -6.20
CA GLY A 76 9.99 3.83 -7.60
C GLY A 76 8.54 4.20 -7.86
N PRO A 77 8.19 4.54 -9.11
CA PRO A 77 6.85 4.98 -9.45
C PRO A 77 5.83 3.92 -9.04
N MET A 78 4.68 4.36 -8.53
CA MET A 78 3.56 3.45 -8.36
C MET A 78 3.04 3.05 -9.74
N LEU A 79 3.08 1.75 -10.03
CA LEU A 79 2.52 1.18 -11.25
C LEU A 79 1.02 0.97 -11.05
N LYS A 80 0.25 1.32 -12.09
CA LYS A 80 -1.17 0.98 -12.17
C LYS A 80 -1.30 -0.52 -12.37
N VAL A 81 -2.04 -1.15 -11.47
CA VAL A 81 -2.17 -2.61 -11.42
C VAL A 81 -3.48 -3.07 -12.06
N SER A 82 -4.58 -2.40 -11.72
CA SER A 82 -5.90 -2.62 -12.32
C SER A 82 -6.80 -1.44 -11.98
N GLY A 83 -7.55 -0.90 -12.95
CA GLY A 83 -8.47 0.23 -12.70
C GLY A 83 -7.79 1.42 -12.00
N ASP A 84 -8.20 1.71 -10.77
CA ASP A 84 -7.70 2.83 -9.94
C ASP A 84 -6.71 2.37 -8.84
N GLN A 85 -6.16 1.16 -8.97
CA GLN A 85 -5.23 0.57 -8.00
C GLN A 85 -3.78 0.78 -8.43
N TYR A 86 -2.96 1.26 -7.50
CA TYR A 86 -1.55 1.56 -7.70
C TYR A 86 -0.68 0.82 -6.67
N LEU A 87 0.41 0.18 -7.12
CA LEU A 87 1.38 -0.49 -6.25
C LEU A 87 2.81 -0.07 -6.61
N PRO A 88 3.78 -0.17 -5.69
CA PRO A 88 5.18 0.07 -6.03
C PRO A 88 5.61 -0.80 -7.21
N GLY A 89 6.30 -0.20 -8.18
CA GLY A 89 6.71 -0.91 -9.39
C GLY A 89 7.76 -2.00 -9.20
N GLN A 90 8.33 -2.09 -8.01
CA GLN A 90 9.24 -3.14 -7.60
C GLN A 90 8.82 -3.64 -6.22
N TRP A 91 9.06 -4.92 -5.96
CA TRP A 91 8.76 -5.58 -4.70
C TRP A 91 10.03 -6.26 -4.17
N CYS A 92 10.01 -6.66 -2.90
CA CYS A 92 11.10 -7.38 -2.27
C CYS A 92 11.31 -8.76 -2.94
N SER A 93 12.16 -8.81 -3.97
CA SER A 93 12.41 -10.01 -4.77
C SER A 93 13.69 -10.75 -4.38
N SER A 94 14.64 -10.08 -3.72
CA SER A 94 15.87 -10.67 -3.20
C SER A 94 15.72 -11.00 -1.72
N TRP A 95 15.96 -12.26 -1.33
CA TRP A 95 15.74 -12.77 0.03
C TRP A 95 17.01 -13.19 0.77
N LYS A 96 18.17 -13.09 0.10
CA LYS A 96 19.48 -13.56 0.60
C LYS A 96 20.58 -12.49 0.63
N SER A 97 20.27 -11.26 0.20
CA SER A 97 21.25 -10.18 0.24
C SER A 97 21.18 -9.44 1.58
N ASP A 98 22.33 -9.14 2.17
CA ASP A 98 22.43 -8.25 3.33
C ASP A 98 21.97 -6.82 3.01
N SER A 99 21.81 -6.49 1.72
CA SER A 99 21.27 -5.22 1.23
C SER A 99 19.75 -5.12 1.27
N VAL A 100 19.04 -6.12 1.78
CA VAL A 100 17.57 -6.11 1.87
C VAL A 100 17.14 -5.23 3.05
N LYS A 101 16.29 -4.22 2.76
CA LYS A 101 15.72 -3.32 3.78
C LYS A 101 15.04 -4.10 4.89
N ASP A 102 15.13 -3.61 6.12
CA ASP A 102 14.50 -4.25 7.27
C ASP A 102 12.98 -4.37 7.12
N ASP A 103 12.34 -3.41 6.46
CA ASP A 103 10.92 -3.49 6.11
C ASP A 103 10.59 -4.71 5.23
N CYS A 104 11.46 -5.05 4.26
CA CYS A 104 11.30 -6.26 3.45
C CYS A 104 11.45 -7.53 4.32
N LYS A 105 12.45 -7.57 5.21
CA LYS A 105 12.64 -8.69 6.13
C LYS A 105 11.44 -8.87 7.07
N PHE A 106 10.89 -7.76 7.56
CA PHE A 106 9.72 -7.74 8.42
C PHE A 106 8.47 -8.22 7.68
N GLN A 107 8.18 -7.65 6.51
CA GLN A 107 7.05 -8.07 5.69
C GLN A 107 7.13 -9.56 5.33
N ARG A 108 8.33 -10.06 5.04
CA ARG A 108 8.59 -11.50 4.84
C ARG A 108 8.27 -12.31 6.09
N ALA A 109 8.75 -11.89 7.26
CA ALA A 109 8.50 -12.62 8.50
C ALA A 109 7.00 -12.75 8.80
N VAL A 110 6.21 -11.71 8.48
CA VAL A 110 4.74 -11.76 8.56
C VAL A 110 4.17 -12.77 7.56
N SER A 111 4.61 -12.74 6.30
CA SER A 111 4.18 -13.71 5.29
C SER A 111 4.53 -15.16 5.67
N ASP A 112 5.76 -15.40 6.16
CA ASP A 112 6.22 -16.71 6.65
C ASP A 112 5.35 -17.20 7.83
N TYR A 113 4.98 -16.29 8.74
CA TYR A 113 4.12 -16.62 9.87
C TYR A 113 2.70 -16.99 9.42
N VAL A 114 2.08 -16.14 8.61
CA VAL A 114 0.72 -16.34 8.08
C VAL A 114 0.63 -17.61 7.24
N GLN A 115 1.65 -17.92 6.46
CA GLN A 115 1.71 -19.17 5.70
C GLN A 115 1.66 -20.41 6.61
N ARG A 116 2.44 -20.42 7.69
CA ARG A 116 2.56 -21.58 8.60
C ARG A 116 1.33 -21.75 9.49
N TYR A 117 0.74 -20.65 9.93
CA TYR A 117 -0.28 -20.65 10.98
C TYR A 117 -1.66 -20.20 10.51
N GLY A 118 -1.78 -19.63 9.32
CA GLY A 118 -3.02 -19.08 8.76
C GLY A 118 -3.31 -17.66 9.24
N PHE A 119 -4.27 -16.99 8.59
CA PHE A 119 -4.85 -15.74 9.05
C PHE A 119 -5.72 -15.96 10.28
N SER A 120 -5.97 -14.92 11.07
CA SER A 120 -6.84 -15.02 12.25
C SER A 120 -8.26 -15.46 11.95
N SER A 121 -8.77 -15.12 10.76
CA SER A 121 -10.09 -15.55 10.29
C SER A 121 -10.19 -17.06 10.07
N SER A 122 -9.05 -17.73 9.84
CA SER A 122 -8.99 -19.14 9.46
C SER A 122 -8.89 -20.09 10.65
N TRP A 123 -8.75 -19.57 11.87
CA TRP A 123 -8.57 -20.41 13.05
C TRP A 123 -9.90 -20.83 13.67
N ASN A 124 -10.02 -22.12 13.99
CA ASN A 124 -11.13 -22.62 14.82
C ASN A 124 -10.88 -22.32 16.31
N GLU A 125 -11.93 -22.37 17.15
CA GLU A 125 -11.86 -22.07 18.59
C GLU A 125 -10.78 -22.89 19.34
N THR A 126 -10.61 -24.16 18.97
CA THR A 126 -9.56 -25.03 19.52
C THR A 126 -8.15 -24.59 19.09
N GLU A 127 -8.01 -24.04 17.88
CA GLU A 127 -6.72 -23.59 17.34
C GLU A 127 -6.29 -22.23 17.90
N LYS A 128 -7.24 -21.42 18.38
CA LYS A 128 -6.98 -20.18 19.13
C LYS A 128 -6.29 -20.45 20.48
N LEU A 129 -6.47 -21.64 21.04
CA LEU A 129 -6.09 -21.99 22.42
C LEU A 129 -4.87 -22.91 22.54
N LEU A 130 -4.36 -23.51 21.45
CA LEU A 130 -3.44 -24.66 21.53
C LEU A 130 -2.27 -24.67 20.53
N LYS A 131 -1.63 -23.54 20.22
CA LYS A 131 -0.45 -23.58 19.32
C LYS A 131 0.76 -22.84 19.88
N ASP A 132 1.83 -23.61 20.09
CA ASP A 132 3.24 -23.18 20.21
C ASP A 132 3.71 -22.54 18.90
N THR A 133 3.13 -21.38 18.58
CA THR A 133 3.50 -20.63 17.38
C THR A 133 4.81 -19.90 17.62
N LYS A 134 5.67 -19.89 16.59
CA LYS A 134 6.98 -19.25 16.65
C LYS A 134 7.05 -18.10 15.68
N TRP A 135 7.35 -16.92 16.20
CA TRP A 135 7.74 -15.77 15.39
C TRP A 135 9.20 -15.90 14.97
N ASN A 136 9.45 -15.73 13.67
CA ASN A 136 10.78 -15.81 13.06
C ASN A 136 11.58 -17.08 13.46
N SER A 137 10.87 -18.22 13.55
CA SER A 137 11.39 -19.55 13.95
C SER A 137 12.03 -19.68 15.33
N THR A 138 12.14 -18.60 16.12
CA THR A 138 12.93 -18.56 17.35
C THR A 138 12.11 -18.13 18.57
N ARG A 139 11.25 -17.13 18.42
CA ARG A 139 10.46 -16.58 19.53
C ARG A 139 9.15 -17.33 19.68
N LEU A 140 8.98 -18.08 20.76
CA LEU A 140 7.70 -18.68 21.10
C LEU A 140 6.68 -17.60 21.49
N LEU A 141 5.45 -17.74 21.01
CA LEU A 141 4.34 -16.86 21.33
C LEU A 141 3.43 -17.57 22.34
N ASP A 142 3.49 -17.17 23.61
CA ASP A 142 2.74 -17.84 24.68
C ASP A 142 1.22 -17.64 24.54
N LYS A 143 0.45 -18.70 24.78
CA LYS A 143 -1.03 -18.77 24.88
C LYS A 143 -1.79 -18.76 23.54
N GLU A 144 -1.70 -17.69 22.76
CA GLU A 144 -2.47 -17.54 21.52
C GLU A 144 -1.58 -17.23 20.32
N PRO A 145 -1.97 -17.58 19.08
CA PRO A 145 -1.20 -17.20 17.90
C PRO A 145 -1.23 -15.66 17.65
N LEU A 146 -0.23 -15.15 16.92
CA LEU A 146 -0.21 -13.76 16.43
C LEU A 146 -1.40 -13.50 15.50
N LYS A 147 -2.20 -12.50 15.83
CA LYS A 147 -3.42 -12.14 15.11
C LYS A 147 -3.08 -11.28 13.91
N VAL A 148 -3.30 -11.82 12.71
CA VAL A 148 -2.98 -11.19 11.44
C VAL A 148 -4.17 -11.28 10.50
N SER A 149 -4.52 -10.15 9.89
CA SER A 149 -5.49 -10.04 8.81
C SER A 149 -4.82 -9.54 7.53
N GLY A 150 -5.38 -9.95 6.40
CA GLY A 150 -4.90 -9.57 5.07
C GLY A 150 -5.70 -8.45 4.43
N PHE A 151 -5.02 -7.61 3.65
CA PHE A 151 -5.66 -6.70 2.68
C PHE A 151 -5.48 -7.24 1.26
N TYR A 152 -6.17 -6.64 0.29
CA TYR A 152 -6.11 -7.08 -1.11
C TYR A 152 -4.68 -7.11 -1.64
N ILE A 153 -4.29 -8.24 -2.26
CA ILE A 153 -3.05 -8.36 -3.02
C ILE A 153 -3.41 -8.81 -4.44
N PRO A 154 -2.97 -8.10 -5.48
CA PRO A 154 -3.16 -8.53 -6.86
C PRO A 154 -2.51 -9.89 -7.16
N ASP A 155 -3.27 -10.82 -7.72
CA ASP A 155 -2.86 -12.22 -7.95
C ASP A 155 -1.55 -12.37 -8.75
N HIS A 156 -1.29 -11.48 -9.70
CA HIS A 156 -0.09 -11.53 -10.54
C HIS A 156 1.19 -11.09 -9.83
N LEU A 157 1.09 -10.44 -8.66
CA LEU A 157 2.27 -10.01 -7.92
C LEU A 157 2.95 -11.12 -7.12
N ARG A 158 2.38 -12.34 -7.13
CA ARG A 158 3.00 -13.61 -6.67
C ARG A 158 3.88 -13.38 -5.44
N PHE A 159 3.31 -12.76 -4.41
CA PHE A 159 4.05 -12.25 -3.27
C PHE A 159 4.96 -13.35 -2.68
N TYR A 160 6.27 -13.08 -2.64
CA TYR A 160 7.31 -14.04 -2.26
C TYR A 160 7.17 -15.45 -2.89
N TYR A 161 6.96 -15.57 -4.21
CA TYR A 161 6.83 -16.87 -4.90
C TYR A 161 5.61 -17.69 -4.48
N ASN A 162 4.44 -17.06 -4.43
CA ASN A 162 3.16 -17.74 -4.20
C ASN A 162 3.07 -18.42 -2.82
N TRP A 163 3.71 -17.80 -1.83
CA TRP A 163 3.82 -18.34 -0.48
C TRP A 163 2.48 -18.57 0.21
N THR A 164 1.45 -17.80 -0.12
CA THR A 164 0.12 -17.97 0.46
C THR A 164 -0.72 -19.06 -0.22
N ASP A 165 -0.35 -19.53 -1.43
CA ASP A 165 -1.22 -20.41 -2.25
C ASP A 165 -0.69 -21.84 -2.47
N THR A 166 0.64 -22.03 -2.61
CA THR A 166 1.18 -23.33 -3.08
C THR A 166 2.41 -23.83 -2.33
N PHE A 167 2.86 -23.14 -1.29
CA PHE A 167 4.04 -23.59 -0.56
C PHE A 167 3.71 -24.82 0.29
N LYS A 168 4.49 -25.88 0.09
CA LYS A 168 4.65 -26.95 1.07
C LYS A 168 5.92 -26.65 1.85
N ASP A 169 5.84 -26.65 3.17
CA ASP A 169 7.04 -26.56 4.02
C ASP A 169 7.97 -27.76 3.75
N SER A 170 9.19 -27.73 4.32
CA SER A 170 10.15 -28.83 4.19
C SER A 170 9.64 -30.16 4.74
N ALA A 171 8.52 -30.16 5.49
CA ALA A 171 7.83 -31.34 5.99
C ALA A 171 6.63 -31.76 5.11
N GLY A 172 6.37 -31.07 4.00
CA GLY A 172 5.29 -31.37 3.06
C GLY A 172 3.92 -30.77 3.41
N ASN A 173 3.82 -29.97 4.48
CA ASN A 173 2.57 -29.33 4.89
C ASN A 173 2.27 -28.13 4.00
N GLY A 174 1.09 -28.09 3.39
CA GLY A 174 0.64 -26.95 2.60
C GLY A 174 0.42 -25.69 3.45
N SER A 175 0.39 -24.54 2.78
CA SER A 175 -0.03 -23.26 3.37
C SER A 175 -1.35 -23.40 4.13
N LYS A 176 -1.40 -22.88 5.36
CA LYS A 176 -2.65 -22.74 6.13
C LYS A 176 -3.40 -21.44 5.80
N ALA A 177 -2.75 -20.52 5.11
CA ALA A 177 -3.38 -19.29 4.64
C ALA A 177 -4.26 -19.59 3.43
N SER A 178 -5.46 -19.00 3.39
CA SER A 178 -6.32 -19.00 2.20
C SER A 178 -6.16 -17.66 1.49
N ASN A 179 -5.91 -17.70 0.17
CA ASN A 179 -5.87 -16.50 -0.66
C ASN A 179 -7.22 -15.78 -0.76
N LYS A 180 -8.32 -16.41 -0.35
CA LYS A 180 -9.66 -15.80 -0.39
C LYS A 180 -9.72 -14.49 0.39
N GLU A 181 -9.01 -14.38 1.52
CA GLU A 181 -8.95 -13.14 2.33
C GLU A 181 -8.18 -12.02 1.62
N LEU A 182 -7.29 -12.36 0.69
CA LEU A 182 -6.45 -11.43 -0.06
C LEU A 182 -7.03 -11.05 -1.44
N GLN A 183 -8.16 -11.64 -1.84
CA GLN A 183 -8.75 -11.47 -3.17
C GLN A 183 -9.85 -10.40 -3.25
N ASP A 184 -10.34 -9.92 -2.10
CA ASP A 184 -11.35 -8.87 -2.08
C ASP A 184 -10.74 -7.50 -2.41
N LYS A 185 -10.89 -7.09 -3.67
CA LYS A 185 -10.41 -5.80 -4.21
C LYS A 185 -10.88 -4.58 -3.43
N GLU A 186 -11.99 -4.67 -2.70
CA GLU A 186 -12.51 -3.58 -1.89
C GLU A 186 -11.66 -3.33 -0.63
N GLN A 187 -10.91 -4.34 -0.18
CA GLN A 187 -9.96 -4.22 0.94
C GLN A 187 -8.65 -3.57 0.55
N PHE A 188 -8.47 -3.11 -0.70
CA PHE A 188 -7.24 -2.43 -1.09
C PHE A 188 -7.11 -1.09 -0.37
N THR A 189 -6.07 -0.98 0.45
CA THR A 189 -5.91 0.10 1.44
C THR A 189 -4.52 0.71 1.33
N TYR A 190 -4.46 2.02 1.49
CA TYR A 190 -3.23 2.80 1.54
C TYR A 190 -3.12 3.50 2.88
N ASP A 191 -1.91 3.57 3.41
CA ASP A 191 -1.53 4.48 4.47
C ASP A 191 -0.98 5.76 3.83
N ILE A 192 -1.60 6.88 4.20
CA ILE A 192 -1.16 8.23 3.86
C ILE A 192 -1.00 8.96 5.19
N ASN A 193 0.25 9.22 5.60
CA ASN A 193 0.60 9.96 6.81
C ASN A 193 -0.01 9.37 8.11
N GLY A 194 -0.09 8.04 8.21
CA GLY A 194 -0.65 7.33 9.36
C GLY A 194 -2.17 7.11 9.28
N GLN A 195 -2.84 7.65 8.27
CA GLN A 195 -4.26 7.45 8.05
C GLN A 195 -4.54 6.43 6.95
N LEU A 196 -5.53 5.55 7.19
CA LEU A 196 -5.91 4.50 6.26
C LEU A 196 -7.02 4.92 5.29
N TYR A 197 -6.72 4.78 4.00
CA TYR A 197 -7.60 5.06 2.89
C TYR A 197 -7.83 3.80 2.06
N ASN A 198 -9.06 3.29 2.08
CA ASN A 198 -9.49 2.39 1.04
C ASN A 198 -9.81 3.17 -0.24
N LEU A 199 -10.06 2.44 -1.32
CA LEU A 199 -10.29 3.02 -2.64
C LEU A 199 -11.52 3.96 -2.68
N ALA A 200 -12.57 3.66 -1.90
CA ALA A 200 -13.75 4.52 -1.78
C ALA A 200 -13.42 5.86 -1.10
N LYS A 201 -12.65 5.83 0.00
CA LYS A 201 -12.17 7.05 0.66
C LYS A 201 -11.23 7.85 -0.24
N LEU A 202 -10.31 7.20 -0.96
CA LEU A 202 -9.44 7.88 -1.91
C LEU A 202 -10.22 8.62 -2.99
N LYS A 203 -11.24 8.00 -3.57
CA LYS A 203 -12.09 8.65 -4.58
C LYS A 203 -12.86 9.84 -4.02
N LYS A 204 -13.24 9.78 -2.75
CA LYS A 204 -13.99 10.86 -2.08
C LYS A 204 -13.10 12.04 -1.70
N PHE A 205 -11.86 11.78 -1.27
CA PHE A 205 -10.95 12.80 -0.72
C PHE A 205 -9.77 13.14 -1.63
N GLY A 206 -9.65 12.46 -2.77
CA GLY A 206 -8.61 12.68 -3.75
C GLY A 206 -8.90 13.86 -4.67
N SER A 207 -7.86 14.60 -5.03
CA SER A 207 -7.91 15.69 -6.01
C SER A 207 -6.69 15.66 -6.91
N CYS A 208 -6.89 15.95 -8.20
CA CYS A 208 -5.82 16.14 -9.19
C CYS A 208 -5.64 17.62 -9.56
N GLN A 209 -6.24 18.54 -8.79
CA GLN A 209 -6.17 19.96 -9.09
C GLN A 209 -4.79 20.51 -8.72
N PRO A 210 -4.24 21.43 -9.54
CA PRO A 210 -3.02 22.15 -9.18
C PRO A 210 -3.29 22.97 -7.92
N ILE A 211 -2.62 22.62 -6.83
CA ILE A 211 -2.69 23.40 -5.61
C ILE A 211 -1.78 24.62 -5.81
N GLY A 212 -2.37 25.81 -5.93
CA GLY A 212 -1.60 27.06 -6.04
C GLY A 212 -0.68 27.22 -4.84
N GLU A 213 0.53 27.75 -5.08
CA GLU A 213 1.57 27.96 -4.05
C GLU A 213 1.10 28.77 -2.82
N ALA A 214 -0.01 29.52 -2.94
CA ALA A 214 -0.65 30.23 -1.84
C ALA A 214 -1.13 29.33 -0.68
N SER A 215 -1.32 28.04 -0.92
CA SER A 215 -1.70 27.06 0.13
C SER A 215 -0.52 26.58 1.00
N LYS A 216 0.73 26.81 0.57
CA LYS A 216 1.93 26.42 1.34
C LYS A 216 2.33 27.43 2.41
N ILE A 217 1.65 28.58 2.49
CA ILE A 217 2.00 29.67 3.41
C ILE A 217 1.07 29.73 4.64
N THR A 218 -0.04 29.00 4.65
CA THR A 218 -0.91 28.88 5.83
C THR A 218 -1.53 27.49 5.91
N ALA A 219 -0.79 26.56 6.51
CA ALA A 219 -1.26 25.44 7.32
C ALA A 219 -0.04 24.75 7.94
#